data_AF-A0A9P7L2V1-F1
#
_entry.id   AF-A0A9P7L2V1-F1
#
_cell.length_a   1.000
_cell.length_b   1.000
_cell.length_c   1.000
_cell.angle_alpha   90.00
_cell.angle_beta   90.00
_cell.angle_gamma   90.00
#
_symmetry.space_group_name_H-M   'P 1'
#
loop_
_entity.id
_entity.type
_entity.pdbx_description
1 polymer ?
#
loop_
_entity_poly.entity_id
_entity_poly.type
_entity_poly.pdbx_seq_one_letter_code
_entity_poly.pdbx_strand_id
1 'polypeptide(L)'
;MTGLIGTPRKFMKIRLSQGNGDFQFIFKGCNCGKKIKTGRISRELIPTYDQPRDVVKDETGRTLVQCATILGALMDPGCDDLAHYWRNLLEKLQPMWETTDPSAKPVGWEDRSVSGTAWEHPNAIGFRVHNFSMNYRMVTMKRCGSRLANGSTANVTCHVSVNCGCTIVAPFALIFEALTAVQGSSLGQTAAKGDNDDRIILQDGLGLVQIGDVGKAFDVVAFSGNIEAHRLYAARCRKRKETEEIVHEVPLPGGRVLVREDFTHAAMDVMKDYGYVRTGGSGNLLLSRKHRLDNYKVVGVCIDEYIPHKNENQLVKIG
;
A
#
# COMPACT_ATOMS: atom_id res chain seq x y z
N MET A 1 14.31 -27.32 -5.69
CA MET A 1 14.41 -26.24 -6.67
C MET A 1 13.12 -25.44 -6.54
N THR A 2 13.15 -24.42 -5.68
CA THR A 2 11.98 -23.61 -5.29
C THR A 2 11.81 -22.37 -6.15
N GLY A 3 12.46 -22.34 -7.32
CA GLY A 3 12.64 -21.14 -8.12
C GLY A 3 11.33 -20.45 -8.41
N LEU A 4 11.09 -19.33 -7.74
CA LEU A 4 10.08 -18.37 -8.15
C LEU A 4 10.28 -18.05 -9.62
N ILE A 5 9.18 -17.87 -10.35
CA ILE A 5 9.21 -17.50 -11.75
C ILE A 5 9.37 -15.98 -11.85
N GLY A 6 10.31 -15.55 -12.69
CA GLY A 6 10.62 -14.15 -12.92
C GLY A 6 11.76 -13.63 -12.05
N THR A 7 12.08 -12.35 -12.24
CA THR A 7 13.10 -11.62 -11.47
C THR A 7 12.46 -10.47 -10.71
N PRO A 8 12.91 -10.18 -9.47
CA PRO A 8 12.35 -9.10 -8.68
C PRO A 8 12.64 -7.75 -9.33
N ARG A 9 11.60 -6.96 -9.58
CA ARG A 9 11.70 -5.62 -10.18
C ARG A 9 11.08 -4.57 -9.26
N LYS A 10 11.86 -3.57 -8.86
CA LYS A 10 11.44 -2.48 -7.97
C LYS A 10 10.43 -1.56 -8.68
N PHE A 11 9.35 -1.19 -8.00
CA PHE A 11 8.36 -0.25 -8.55
C PHE A 11 7.78 0.74 -7.54
N MET A 12 7.91 0.48 -6.24
CA MET A 12 7.54 1.40 -5.17
C MET A 12 8.62 1.37 -4.08
N LYS A 13 8.78 2.48 -3.37
CA LYS A 13 9.72 2.62 -2.26
C LYS A 13 9.03 3.32 -1.09
N ILE A 14 9.31 2.84 0.13
CA ILE A 14 8.77 3.36 1.38
C ILE A 14 9.96 3.74 2.26
N ARG A 15 10.13 5.04 2.53
CA ARG A 15 11.14 5.55 3.47
C ARG A 15 10.48 5.94 4.78
N LEU A 16 11.08 5.52 5.89
CA LEU A 16 10.61 5.87 7.22
C LEU A 16 11.35 7.10 7.72
N SER A 17 10.63 8.04 8.31
CA SER A 17 11.17 9.25 8.91
C SER A 17 10.52 9.49 10.28
N GLN A 18 11.24 10.21 11.13
CA GLN A 18 10.66 10.72 12.36
C GLN A 18 9.71 11.86 12.00
N GLY A 19 8.46 11.73 12.41
CA GLY A 19 7.44 12.76 12.33
C GLY A 19 7.09 13.34 13.69
N ASN A 20 6.09 14.22 13.68
CA ASN A 20 5.64 14.98 14.85
C ASN A 20 4.52 14.27 15.64
N GLY A 21 4.07 13.08 15.20
CA GLY A 21 2.91 12.38 15.75
C GLY A 21 1.57 12.84 15.18
N ASP A 22 1.57 13.86 14.32
CA ASP A 22 0.36 14.33 13.63
C ASP A 22 -0.15 13.31 12.62
N PHE A 23 -1.48 13.17 12.55
CA PHE A 23 -2.11 12.38 11.49
C PHE A 23 -2.23 13.22 10.20
N GLN A 24 -1.16 13.25 9.42
CA GLN A 24 -1.09 13.96 8.15
C GLN A 24 -1.19 12.99 6.97
N PHE A 25 -2.00 13.32 5.95
CA PHE A 25 -2.03 12.61 4.68
C PHE A 25 -1.77 13.59 3.54
N ILE A 26 -0.59 13.49 2.94
CA ILE A 26 -0.23 14.24 1.73
C ILE A 26 -0.16 13.25 0.58
N PHE A 27 -0.96 13.45 -0.45
CA PHE A 27 -0.85 12.71 -1.69
C PHE A 27 -0.61 13.66 -2.86
N LYS A 28 0.36 13.33 -3.69
CA LYS A 28 0.65 14.03 -4.93
C LYS A 28 0.61 13.05 -6.09
N GLY A 29 -0.45 13.12 -6.88
CA GLY A 29 -0.60 12.35 -8.11
C GLY A 29 0.40 12.82 -9.16
N CYS A 30 0.97 11.90 -9.93
CA CYS A 30 1.99 12.23 -10.92
C CYS A 30 1.49 13.07 -12.10
N ASN A 31 0.16 13.29 -12.22
CA ASN A 31 -0.42 14.22 -13.20
C ASN A 31 -0.78 15.59 -12.62
N CYS A 32 -0.64 15.83 -11.32
CA CYS A 32 -0.88 17.14 -10.73
C CYS A 32 -0.10 18.24 -11.46
N GLY A 33 -0.72 19.40 -11.67
CA GLY A 33 -0.13 20.52 -12.42
C GLY A 33 0.06 20.27 -13.92
N LYS A 34 -0.29 19.08 -14.45
CA LYS A 34 -0.28 18.79 -15.89
C LYS A 34 -1.66 19.05 -16.49
N LYS A 35 -1.70 19.21 -17.82
CA LYS A 35 -2.94 19.47 -18.56
C LYS A 35 -3.70 18.18 -18.89
N ILE A 36 -4.95 18.04 -18.44
CA ILE A 36 -5.91 16.98 -18.81
C ILE A 36 -6.75 17.40 -20.02
N LYS A 37 -7.13 16.44 -20.86
CA LYS A 37 -8.03 16.68 -22.00
C LYS A 37 -9.48 16.86 -21.52
N THR A 38 -10.12 17.98 -21.87
CA THR A 38 -11.56 18.22 -21.57
C THR A 38 -12.42 18.22 -22.83
N GLY A 39 -11.83 18.55 -23.99
CA GLY A 39 -12.51 18.60 -25.29
C GLY A 39 -11.71 17.93 -26.41
N ARG A 40 -12.11 18.13 -27.67
CA ARG A 40 -11.29 17.70 -28.82
C ARG A 40 -9.95 18.45 -28.86
N ILE A 41 -9.96 19.73 -28.47
CA ILE A 41 -8.80 20.63 -28.50
C ILE A 41 -8.51 21.23 -27.11
N SER A 42 -9.54 21.42 -26.26
CA SER A 42 -9.38 22.03 -24.94
C SER A 42 -8.71 21.11 -23.91
N ARG A 43 -7.93 21.74 -23.03
CA ARG A 43 -7.24 21.10 -21.91
C ARG A 43 -7.22 22.02 -20.70
N GLU A 44 -7.32 21.45 -19.51
CA GLU A 44 -7.32 22.18 -18.23
C GLU A 44 -6.22 21.66 -17.31
N LEU A 45 -5.75 22.50 -16.39
CA LEU A 45 -4.73 22.09 -15.42
C LEU A 45 -5.36 21.24 -14.32
N ILE A 46 -4.71 20.14 -14.01
CA ILE A 46 -5.07 19.30 -12.87
C ILE A 46 -4.64 20.04 -11.58
N PRO A 47 -5.56 20.27 -10.62
CA PRO A 47 -5.25 20.92 -9.35
C PRO A 47 -4.16 20.17 -8.56
N THR A 48 -3.32 20.90 -7.82
CA THR A 48 -2.23 20.32 -7.02
C THR A 48 -2.53 20.25 -5.53
N TYR A 49 -3.42 21.11 -5.01
CA TYR A 49 -3.79 21.18 -3.59
C TYR A 49 -2.59 21.09 -2.62
N ASP A 50 -1.52 21.86 -2.91
CA ASP A 50 -0.29 21.80 -2.12
C ASP A 50 -0.44 22.41 -0.70
N GLN A 51 -1.45 23.27 -0.49
CA GLN A 51 -1.69 23.92 0.80
C GLN A 51 -2.32 22.95 1.81
N PRO A 52 -1.80 22.87 3.05
CA PRO A 52 -2.42 22.07 4.10
C PRO A 52 -3.86 22.51 4.38
N ARG A 53 -4.76 21.54 4.48
CA ARG A 53 -6.15 21.72 4.89
C ARG A 53 -6.42 20.95 6.17
N ASP A 54 -6.92 21.65 7.17
CA ASP A 54 -7.36 21.03 8.42
C ASP A 54 -8.67 20.28 8.21
N VAL A 55 -8.67 19.03 8.63
CA VAL A 55 -9.84 18.17 8.65
C VAL A 55 -10.23 18.00 10.11
N VAL A 56 -11.41 18.50 10.43
CA VAL A 56 -11.90 18.60 11.80
C VAL A 56 -13.13 17.73 11.99
N LYS A 57 -13.15 17.06 13.14
CA LYS A 57 -14.32 16.44 13.75
C LYS A 57 -15.08 15.54 12.78
N ASP A 58 -16.30 15.94 12.43
CA ASP A 58 -17.27 15.14 11.69
C ASP A 58 -16.88 14.91 10.22
N GLU A 59 -15.92 15.69 9.68
CA GLU A 59 -15.37 15.47 8.34
C GLU A 59 -14.36 14.32 8.27
N THR A 60 -13.76 13.97 9.41
CA THR A 60 -12.61 13.05 9.49
C THR A 60 -12.94 11.69 8.86
N GLY A 61 -14.11 11.12 9.16
CA GLY A 61 -14.52 9.82 8.64
C GLY A 61 -14.55 9.78 7.11
N ARG A 62 -15.23 10.76 6.48
CA ARG A 62 -15.27 10.88 5.02
C ARG A 62 -13.87 11.04 4.42
N THR A 63 -13.03 11.89 5.02
CA THR A 63 -11.67 12.12 4.51
C THR A 63 -10.81 10.86 4.64
N LEU A 64 -10.96 10.08 5.71
CA LEU A 64 -10.28 8.79 5.86
C LEU A 64 -10.65 7.82 4.74
N VAL A 65 -11.94 7.73 4.38
CA VAL A 65 -12.40 6.94 3.23
C VAL A 65 -11.70 7.38 1.95
N GLN A 66 -11.63 8.69 1.66
CA GLN A 66 -10.92 9.20 0.48
C GLN A 66 -9.44 8.84 0.47
N CYS A 67 -8.76 8.95 1.61
CA CYS A 67 -7.35 8.56 1.76
C CYS A 67 -7.17 7.07 1.50
N ALA A 68 -8.05 6.24 2.05
CA ALA A 68 -8.03 4.79 1.89
C ALA A 68 -8.33 4.37 0.44
N THR A 69 -9.27 5.02 -0.25
CA THR A 69 -9.53 4.80 -1.69
C THR A 69 -8.30 5.13 -2.54
N ILE A 70 -7.58 6.22 -2.26
CA ILE A 70 -6.33 6.57 -2.96
C ILE A 70 -5.26 5.51 -2.72
N LEU A 71 -5.11 5.06 -1.48
CA LEU A 71 -4.18 3.99 -1.14
C LEU A 71 -4.52 2.72 -1.90
N GLY A 72 -5.80 2.32 -1.94
CA GLY A 72 -6.25 1.15 -2.70
C GLY A 72 -5.96 1.25 -4.18
N ALA A 73 -6.29 2.39 -4.81
CA ALA A 73 -6.04 2.59 -6.24
C ALA A 73 -4.54 2.61 -6.62
N LEU A 74 -3.63 2.81 -5.66
CA LEU A 74 -2.17 2.81 -5.90
C LEU A 74 -1.49 1.51 -5.46
N MET A 75 -1.90 0.98 -4.31
CA MET A 75 -1.30 -0.21 -3.72
C MET A 75 -1.94 -1.48 -4.26
N ASP A 76 -3.21 -1.42 -4.66
CA ASP A 76 -3.96 -2.53 -5.25
C ASP A 76 -4.82 -2.12 -6.47
N PRO A 77 -4.19 -1.59 -7.55
CA PRO A 77 -4.89 -1.03 -8.72
C PRO A 77 -5.77 -2.02 -9.50
N GLY A 78 -5.66 -3.32 -9.21
CA GLY A 78 -6.41 -4.39 -9.87
C GLY A 78 -7.54 -4.96 -9.03
N CYS A 79 -7.80 -4.39 -7.86
CA CYS A 79 -8.87 -4.85 -7.00
C CYS A 79 -10.22 -4.58 -7.65
N ASP A 80 -11.05 -5.62 -7.78
CA ASP A 80 -12.41 -5.49 -8.34
C ASP A 80 -13.32 -4.64 -7.44
N ASP A 81 -13.02 -4.60 -6.13
CA ASP A 81 -13.81 -3.89 -5.12
C ASP A 81 -12.92 -3.04 -4.22
N LEU A 82 -12.69 -1.78 -4.62
CA LEU A 82 -12.02 -0.81 -3.76
C LEU A 82 -12.77 -0.60 -2.44
N ALA A 83 -14.09 -0.80 -2.40
CA ALA A 83 -14.85 -0.64 -1.17
C ALA A 83 -14.46 -1.67 -0.13
N HIS A 84 -14.32 -2.92 -0.57
CA HIS A 84 -13.76 -3.96 0.28
C HIS A 84 -12.36 -3.60 0.78
N TYR A 85 -11.48 -3.09 -0.10
CA TYR A 85 -10.13 -2.66 0.29
C TYR A 85 -10.15 -1.60 1.39
N TRP A 86 -10.91 -0.49 1.22
CA TRP A 86 -10.87 0.57 2.24
C TRP A 86 -11.55 0.16 3.54
N ARG A 87 -12.61 -0.66 3.50
CA ARG A 87 -13.24 -1.20 4.72
C ARG A 87 -12.22 -2.00 5.52
N ASN A 88 -11.53 -2.94 4.87
CA ASN A 88 -10.50 -3.76 5.50
C ASN A 88 -9.38 -2.89 6.10
N LEU A 89 -8.92 -1.88 5.37
CA LEU A 89 -7.91 -0.94 5.87
C LEU A 89 -8.40 -0.19 7.11
N LEU A 90 -9.59 0.42 7.05
CA LEU A 90 -10.11 1.25 8.13
C LEU A 90 -10.51 0.42 9.37
N GLU A 91 -10.96 -0.81 9.17
CA GLU A 91 -11.25 -1.78 10.24
C GLU A 91 -9.97 -2.16 11.00
N LYS A 92 -8.85 -2.42 10.30
CA LYS A 92 -7.56 -2.71 10.95
C LYS A 92 -6.93 -1.48 11.60
N LEU A 93 -7.05 -0.32 10.94
CA LEU A 93 -6.50 0.95 11.43
C LEU A 93 -7.18 1.41 12.72
N GLN A 94 -8.50 1.19 12.85
CA GLN A 94 -9.34 1.61 13.97
C GLN A 94 -9.12 3.09 14.36
N PRO A 95 -9.37 4.05 13.44
CA PRO A 95 -9.13 5.46 13.71
C PRO A 95 -10.05 6.01 14.81
N MET A 96 -9.50 6.77 15.75
CA MET A 96 -10.21 7.43 16.84
C MET A 96 -10.10 8.94 16.70
N TRP A 97 -11.23 9.61 16.47
CA TRP A 97 -11.33 11.06 16.38
C TRP A 97 -12.49 11.59 17.21
N GLU A 98 -12.43 12.88 17.54
CA GLU A 98 -13.53 13.58 18.20
C GLU A 98 -14.69 13.83 17.25
N THR A 99 -15.92 13.57 17.68
CA THR A 99 -17.13 13.96 16.95
C THR A 99 -17.87 15.06 17.71
N THR A 100 -18.51 15.97 17.00
CA THR A 100 -19.47 16.93 17.57
C THR A 100 -20.89 16.39 17.56
N ASP A 101 -21.21 15.54 16.58
CA ASP A 101 -22.47 14.83 16.48
C ASP A 101 -22.22 13.32 16.69
N PRO A 102 -22.92 12.63 17.61
CA PRO A 102 -22.85 11.17 17.71
C PRO A 102 -23.11 10.44 16.38
N SER A 103 -23.90 11.05 15.49
CA SER A 103 -24.21 10.57 14.14
C SER A 103 -23.08 10.79 13.13
N ALA A 104 -21.99 11.47 13.51
CA ALA A 104 -20.84 11.67 12.65
C ALA A 104 -19.90 10.45 12.58
N LYS A 105 -20.04 9.50 13.51
CA LYS A 105 -19.40 8.18 13.46
C LYS A 105 -20.45 7.08 13.71
N PRO A 106 -21.39 6.88 12.77
CA PRO A 106 -22.38 5.82 12.88
C PRO A 106 -21.71 4.44 12.73
N VAL A 107 -22.45 3.38 13.03
CA VAL A 107 -22.06 2.03 12.61
C VAL A 107 -21.94 2.01 11.08
N GLY A 108 -20.86 1.42 10.54
CA GLY A 108 -20.59 1.41 9.10
C GLY A 108 -20.10 2.75 8.53
N TRP A 109 -19.51 3.62 9.36
CA TRP A 109 -19.03 4.93 8.90
C TRP A 109 -17.98 4.85 7.78
N GLU A 110 -17.27 3.73 7.66
CA GLU A 110 -16.31 3.43 6.60
C GLU A 110 -16.94 3.38 5.20
N ASP A 111 -18.28 3.32 5.11
CA ASP A 111 -19.05 3.44 3.88
C ASP A 111 -19.47 4.89 3.55
N ARG A 112 -19.12 5.85 4.40
CA ARG A 112 -19.46 7.27 4.16
C ARG A 112 -18.67 7.82 2.98
N SER A 113 -19.33 7.82 1.83
CA SER A 113 -18.91 8.52 0.62
C SER A 113 -19.82 9.72 0.34
N VAL A 114 -19.47 10.52 -0.66
CA VAL A 114 -20.30 11.64 -1.11
C VAL A 114 -21.02 11.23 -2.38
N SER A 115 -22.34 11.15 -2.33
CA SER A 115 -23.15 10.78 -3.48
C SER A 115 -22.95 11.74 -4.66
N GLY A 116 -22.93 11.21 -5.88
CA GLY A 116 -22.67 11.93 -7.12
C GLY A 116 -21.20 12.31 -7.36
N THR A 117 -20.27 11.81 -6.54
CA THR A 117 -18.83 12.06 -6.71
C THR A 117 -18.07 10.81 -7.11
N ALA A 118 -16.83 10.98 -7.56
CA ALA A 118 -15.91 9.87 -7.84
C ALA A 118 -15.62 8.96 -6.62
N TRP A 119 -16.07 9.36 -5.42
CA TRP A 119 -15.90 8.62 -4.16
C TRP A 119 -17.07 7.69 -3.83
N GLU A 120 -18.23 7.82 -4.47
CA GLU A 120 -19.42 7.01 -4.18
C GLU A 120 -19.29 5.57 -4.69
N HIS A 121 -18.86 5.43 -5.94
CA HIS A 121 -18.60 4.15 -6.60
C HIS A 121 -17.25 4.19 -7.32
N PRO A 122 -16.14 4.30 -6.59
CA PRO A 122 -14.81 4.28 -7.20
C PRO A 122 -14.56 2.87 -7.75
N ASN A 123 -14.85 2.66 -9.02
CA ASN A 123 -14.32 1.52 -9.76
C ASN A 123 -12.79 1.71 -9.84
N ALA A 124 -11.98 0.74 -9.40
CA ALA A 124 -10.51 0.82 -9.46
C ALA A 124 -10.01 1.15 -10.87
N ILE A 125 -10.70 0.60 -11.87
CA ILE A 125 -10.44 0.79 -13.27
C ILE A 125 -10.76 2.26 -13.67
N GLY A 126 -11.87 2.83 -13.21
CA GLY A 126 -12.27 4.21 -13.51
C GLY A 126 -11.64 5.31 -12.65
N PHE A 127 -11.08 4.97 -11.48
CA PHE A 127 -10.62 5.95 -10.50
C PHE A 127 -9.26 6.53 -10.89
N ARG A 128 -9.28 7.76 -11.43
CA ARG A 128 -8.09 8.47 -11.96
C ARG A 128 -7.17 9.01 -10.87
N VAL A 129 -6.73 8.14 -9.95
CA VAL A 129 -5.93 8.47 -8.76
C VAL A 129 -4.72 9.36 -9.09
N HIS A 130 -4.06 9.13 -10.23
CA HIS A 130 -2.90 9.91 -10.67
C HIS A 130 -3.18 11.39 -10.93
N ASN A 131 -4.46 11.77 -11.10
CA ASN A 131 -4.91 13.16 -11.28
C ASN A 131 -5.31 13.82 -9.96
N PHE A 132 -5.36 13.10 -8.84
CA PHE A 132 -5.68 13.70 -7.56
C PHE A 132 -4.42 14.21 -6.86
N SER A 133 -4.59 15.20 -5.98
CA SER A 133 -3.60 15.60 -4.99
C SER A 133 -4.34 16.19 -3.79
N MET A 134 -3.76 16.09 -2.60
CA MET A 134 -4.35 16.57 -1.36
C MET A 134 -3.29 16.70 -0.29
N ASN A 135 -3.51 17.61 0.64
CA ASN A 135 -2.69 17.82 1.82
C ASN A 135 -3.61 17.98 3.03
N TYR A 136 -3.90 16.89 3.71
CA TYR A 136 -4.82 16.87 4.85
C TYR A 136 -4.07 16.75 6.16
N ARG A 137 -4.43 17.60 7.11
CA ARG A 137 -4.03 17.50 8.52
C ARG A 137 -5.27 17.13 9.33
N MET A 138 -5.35 15.89 9.79
CA MET A 138 -6.50 15.41 10.56
C MET A 138 -6.33 15.79 12.04
N VAL A 139 -6.58 17.06 12.35
CA VAL A 139 -6.27 17.66 13.66
C VAL A 139 -7.05 17.05 14.83
N THR A 140 -8.18 16.40 14.56
CA THR A 140 -9.02 15.76 15.58
C THR A 140 -8.75 14.26 15.76
N MET A 141 -7.82 13.70 14.99
CA MET A 141 -7.36 12.33 15.21
C MET A 141 -6.58 12.27 16.53
N LYS A 142 -7.11 11.49 17.49
CA LYS A 142 -6.42 11.27 18.76
C LYS A 142 -5.36 10.20 18.61
N ARG A 143 -5.77 9.02 18.11
CA ARG A 143 -4.94 7.81 17.98
C ARG A 143 -5.58 6.84 16.97
N CYS A 144 -4.88 5.74 16.71
CA CYS A 144 -5.39 4.58 15.98
C CYS A 144 -5.35 3.36 16.90
N GLY A 145 -6.32 2.45 16.78
CA GLY A 145 -6.34 1.18 17.52
C GLY A 145 -5.46 0.10 16.90
N SER A 146 -4.93 0.33 15.68
CA SER A 146 -3.91 -0.54 15.10
C SER A 146 -2.73 -0.71 16.06
N ARG A 147 -2.30 -1.96 16.25
CA ARG A 147 -1.09 -2.31 17.00
C ARG A 147 0.20 -1.71 16.41
N LEU A 148 0.16 -1.31 15.13
CA LEU A 148 1.25 -0.61 14.46
C LEU A 148 1.32 0.86 14.87
N ALA A 149 0.34 1.38 15.60
CA ALA A 149 0.31 2.72 16.19
C ALA A 149 0.62 2.64 17.70
N ASN A 150 1.80 2.11 18.06
CA ASN A 150 2.25 1.98 19.45
C ASN A 150 3.33 3.03 19.77
N GLY A 151 3.77 3.11 21.04
CA GLY A 151 4.68 4.18 21.50
C GLY A 151 5.96 4.35 20.68
N SER A 152 6.46 3.29 20.05
CA SER A 152 7.65 3.34 19.21
C SER A 152 7.42 3.73 17.75
N THR A 153 6.20 3.60 17.24
CA THR A 153 5.88 3.81 15.81
C THR A 153 4.82 4.89 15.58
N ALA A 154 4.17 5.38 16.65
CA ALA A 154 3.12 6.40 16.59
C ALA A 154 3.59 7.70 15.93
N ASN A 155 4.86 8.05 16.12
CA ASN A 155 5.46 9.27 15.56
C ASN A 155 6.25 9.00 14.27
N VAL A 156 6.16 7.80 13.68
CA VAL A 156 6.86 7.47 12.44
C VAL A 156 5.97 7.84 11.25
N THR A 157 6.57 8.53 10.29
CA THR A 157 5.94 8.89 9.02
C THR A 157 6.59 8.09 7.89
N CYS A 158 5.77 7.67 6.93
CA CYS A 158 6.18 7.00 5.72
C CYS A 158 6.14 7.96 4.54
N HIS A 159 7.25 8.04 3.81
CA HIS A 159 7.32 8.65 2.49
C HIS A 159 7.31 7.54 1.43
N VAL A 160 6.18 7.39 0.74
CA VAL A 160 6.00 6.42 -0.33
C VAL A 160 6.24 7.10 -1.67
N SER A 161 7.04 6.49 -2.54
CA SER A 161 7.22 6.91 -3.92
C SER A 161 6.94 5.75 -4.87
N VAL A 162 6.07 5.97 -5.86
CA VAL A 162 5.76 5.01 -6.93
C VAL A 162 6.55 5.41 -8.18
N ASN A 163 7.01 4.44 -8.97
CA ASN A 163 7.82 4.68 -10.18
C ASN A 163 7.14 5.56 -11.25
N CYS A 164 5.82 5.73 -11.20
CA CYS A 164 5.09 6.67 -12.05
C CYS A 164 5.26 8.14 -11.62
N GLY A 165 5.84 8.39 -10.45
CA GLY A 165 6.05 9.72 -9.85
C GLY A 165 5.02 10.12 -8.80
N CYS A 166 4.06 9.26 -8.46
CA CYS A 166 3.14 9.52 -7.35
C CYS A 166 3.88 9.46 -6.01
N THR A 167 3.55 10.35 -5.08
CA THR A 167 4.11 10.35 -3.73
C THR A 167 3.03 10.41 -2.66
N ILE A 168 3.24 9.71 -1.56
CA ILE A 168 2.39 9.77 -0.37
C ILE A 168 3.26 10.06 0.86
N VAL A 169 2.80 10.94 1.73
CA VAL A 169 3.33 11.13 3.08
C VAL A 169 2.19 10.85 4.05
N ALA A 170 2.36 9.84 4.90
CA ALA A 170 1.31 9.37 5.80
C ALA A 170 1.88 8.67 7.03
N PRO A 171 1.12 8.49 8.13
CA PRO A 171 1.59 7.78 9.31
C PRO A 171 1.96 6.33 8.98
N PHE A 172 2.94 5.82 9.72
CA PHE A 172 3.42 4.45 9.58
C PHE A 172 2.29 3.42 9.58
N ALA A 173 1.43 3.47 10.60
CA ALA A 173 0.31 2.54 10.73
C ALA A 173 -0.61 2.58 9.50
N LEU A 174 -0.92 3.77 8.96
CA LEU A 174 -1.80 3.87 7.80
C LEU A 174 -1.19 3.20 6.56
N ILE A 175 0.10 3.43 6.28
CA ILE A 175 0.76 2.85 5.09
C ILE A 175 0.92 1.33 5.21
N PHE A 176 1.27 0.82 6.38
CA PHE A 176 1.48 -0.61 6.54
C PHE A 176 0.17 -1.39 6.65
N GLU A 177 -0.86 -0.86 7.30
CA GLU A 177 -2.20 -1.47 7.25
C GLU A 177 -2.71 -1.49 5.80
N ALA A 178 -2.42 -0.47 4.99
CA ALA A 178 -2.81 -0.44 3.58
C ALA A 178 -2.18 -1.60 2.78
N LEU A 179 -0.91 -1.93 3.02
CA LEU A 179 -0.28 -3.11 2.41
C LEU A 179 -0.96 -4.43 2.83
N THR A 180 -1.49 -4.50 4.05
CA THR A 180 -2.24 -5.69 4.51
C THR A 180 -3.67 -5.77 3.97
N ALA A 181 -4.21 -4.67 3.47
CA ALA A 181 -5.57 -4.59 2.92
C ALA A 181 -5.66 -5.00 1.45
N VAL A 182 -4.50 -5.16 0.79
CA VAL A 182 -4.38 -5.68 -0.58
C VAL A 182 -5.14 -7.00 -0.75
N GLN A 183 -5.86 -7.16 -1.86
CA GLN A 183 -6.60 -8.37 -2.16
C GLN A 183 -5.65 -9.57 -2.30
N GLY A 184 -5.98 -10.66 -1.61
CA GLY A 184 -5.11 -11.84 -1.54
C GLY A 184 -3.79 -11.55 -0.84
N SER A 185 -3.75 -10.58 0.10
CA SER A 185 -2.55 -10.30 0.87
C SER A 185 -2.20 -11.47 1.79
N SER A 186 -0.92 -11.86 1.78
CA SER A 186 -0.37 -12.81 2.74
C SER A 186 -0.20 -12.17 4.13
N LEU A 187 -0.21 -10.85 4.20
CA LEU A 187 0.00 -10.07 5.42
C LEU A 187 -1.30 -10.02 6.23
N GLY A 188 -1.36 -10.84 7.29
CA GLY A 188 -2.24 -10.64 8.44
C GLY A 188 -3.73 -10.47 8.11
N GLN A 189 -4.44 -11.60 7.97
CA GLN A 189 -5.88 -11.63 8.32
C GLN A 189 -6.11 -11.88 9.81
N THR A 190 -5.10 -12.45 10.50
CA THR A 190 -5.18 -12.81 11.92
C THR A 190 -4.41 -11.78 12.75
N ALA A 191 -5.13 -11.03 13.59
CA ALA A 191 -4.51 -10.31 14.70
C ALA A 191 -3.91 -11.35 15.66
N ALA A 192 -2.69 -11.11 16.14
CA ALA A 192 -1.90 -12.05 16.93
C ALA A 192 -2.75 -12.76 18.02
N LYS A 193 -2.79 -14.10 17.98
CA LYS A 193 -3.07 -14.87 19.19
C LYS A 193 -1.75 -14.99 19.94
N GLY A 194 -1.71 -14.55 21.19
CA GLY A 194 -0.68 -15.02 22.11
C GLY A 194 -0.78 -16.54 22.20
N ASP A 195 0.35 -17.23 22.33
CA ASP A 195 0.28 -18.63 22.75
C ASP A 195 -0.12 -18.72 24.23
N ASN A 196 -0.26 -19.95 24.73
CA ASN A 196 -0.61 -20.22 26.13
C ASN A 196 0.42 -19.69 27.14
N ASP A 197 1.56 -19.17 26.67
CA ASP A 197 2.65 -18.61 27.48
C ASP A 197 2.74 -17.07 27.36
N ASP A 198 1.70 -16.40 26.83
CA ASP A 198 1.67 -14.95 26.56
C ASP A 198 2.81 -14.44 25.65
N ARG A 199 3.43 -15.33 24.86
CA ARG A 199 4.47 -14.92 23.92
C ARG A 199 3.81 -14.31 22.70
N ILE A 200 4.33 -13.16 22.28
CA ILE A 200 3.93 -12.53 21.03
C ILE A 200 4.45 -13.42 19.90
N ILE A 201 3.56 -14.23 19.30
CA ILE A 201 3.88 -14.92 18.05
C ILE A 201 3.79 -13.86 16.93
N LEU A 202 4.92 -13.22 16.65
CA LEU A 202 5.10 -12.29 15.52
C LEU A 202 5.04 -13.09 14.21
N GLN A 203 3.81 -13.22 13.73
CA GLN A 203 3.41 -13.97 12.56
C GLN A 203 2.42 -13.08 11.80
N ASP A 204 2.82 -11.84 11.51
CA ASP A 204 1.96 -10.79 10.95
C ASP A 204 2.50 -10.22 9.63
N GLY A 205 3.62 -10.77 9.13
CA GLY A 205 4.34 -10.28 7.97
C GLY A 205 4.95 -8.88 8.09
N LEU A 206 4.78 -8.21 9.24
CA LEU A 206 5.28 -6.86 9.48
C LEU A 206 6.53 -6.85 10.36
N GLY A 207 6.96 -8.00 10.87
CA GLY A 207 8.22 -8.18 11.60
C GLY A 207 9.51 -7.81 10.85
N LEU A 208 9.44 -7.49 9.56
CA LEU A 208 10.55 -6.89 8.79
C LEU A 208 10.76 -5.40 9.06
N VAL A 209 9.73 -4.71 9.57
CA VAL A 209 9.80 -3.28 9.85
C VAL A 209 9.70 -3.07 11.34
N GLN A 210 10.86 -2.88 11.95
CA GLN A 210 11.05 -2.75 13.38
C GLN A 210 11.19 -1.28 13.79
N ILE A 211 11.03 -1.06 15.10
CA ILE A 211 11.14 0.24 15.77
C ILE A 211 12.44 1.00 15.40
N GLY A 212 13.54 0.27 15.16
CA GLY A 212 14.84 0.83 14.78
C GLY A 212 15.01 1.16 13.29
N ASP A 213 13.94 1.11 12.49
CA ASP A 213 14.00 1.34 11.04
C ASP A 213 13.74 2.80 10.64
N VAL A 214 13.58 3.72 11.60
CA VAL A 214 13.55 5.17 11.32
C VAL A 214 14.83 5.57 10.56
N GLY A 215 14.67 6.23 9.41
CA GLY A 215 15.76 6.58 8.50
C GLY A 215 16.08 5.52 7.44
N LYS A 216 15.58 4.29 7.58
CA LYS A 216 15.71 3.23 6.57
C LYS A 216 14.64 3.33 5.49
N ALA A 217 14.85 2.62 4.39
CA ALA A 217 13.88 2.47 3.33
C ALA A 217 13.69 1.00 2.95
N PHE A 218 12.54 0.74 2.36
CA PHE A 218 12.11 -0.55 1.87
C PHE A 218 11.66 -0.39 0.42
N ASP A 219 12.01 -1.35 -0.42
CA ASP A 219 11.52 -1.42 -1.78
C ASP A 219 10.38 -2.44 -1.85
N VAL A 220 9.35 -2.13 -2.64
CA VAL A 220 8.36 -3.10 -3.08
C VAL A 220 8.79 -3.58 -4.46
N VAL A 221 9.03 -4.88 -4.55
CA VAL A 221 9.41 -5.56 -5.80
C VAL A 221 8.26 -6.44 -6.29
N ALA A 222 8.17 -6.62 -7.60
CA ALA A 222 7.25 -7.56 -8.23
C ALA A 222 8.02 -8.62 -9.02
N PHE A 223 7.58 -9.88 -8.92
CA PHE A 223 8.14 -11.00 -9.68
C PHE A 223 7.44 -11.19 -11.04
N SER A 224 6.18 -10.76 -11.17
CA SER A 224 5.39 -10.87 -12.39
C SER A 224 4.74 -9.54 -12.77
N GLY A 225 4.06 -9.52 -13.92
CA GLY A 225 3.38 -8.32 -14.42
C GLY A 225 4.30 -7.24 -14.98
N ASN A 226 3.75 -6.06 -15.24
CA ASN A 226 4.46 -4.91 -15.79
C ASN A 226 4.63 -3.81 -14.74
N ILE A 227 5.87 -3.56 -14.31
CA ILE A 227 6.19 -2.50 -13.35
C ILE A 227 5.83 -1.10 -13.88
N GLU A 228 5.78 -0.89 -15.19
CA GLU A 228 5.39 0.39 -15.79
C GLU A 228 3.86 0.60 -15.85
N ALA A 229 3.06 -0.33 -15.33
CA ALA A 229 1.59 -0.27 -15.41
C ALA A 229 1.02 1.06 -14.86
N HIS A 230 1.50 1.54 -13.70
CA HIS A 230 1.08 2.83 -13.15
C HIS A 230 1.43 3.99 -14.08
N ARG A 231 2.61 3.98 -14.71
CA ARG A 231 3.04 5.04 -15.62
C ARG A 231 2.19 5.07 -16.88
N LEU A 232 1.91 3.90 -17.45
CA LEU A 232 1.06 3.74 -18.63
C LEU A 232 -0.38 4.16 -18.34
N TYR A 233 -0.94 3.74 -17.20
CA TYR A 233 -2.28 4.14 -16.77
C TYR A 233 -2.37 5.65 -16.51
N ALA A 234 -1.42 6.23 -15.75
CA ALA A 234 -1.36 7.67 -15.52
C ALA A 234 -1.31 8.50 -16.81
N ALA A 235 -0.57 8.05 -17.83
CA ALA A 235 -0.52 8.72 -19.12
C ALA A 235 -1.89 8.77 -19.81
N ARG A 236 -2.74 7.75 -19.60
CA ARG A 236 -4.11 7.71 -20.14
C ARG A 236 -5.08 8.57 -19.37
N CYS A 237 -4.99 8.58 -18.03
CA CYS A 237 -5.80 9.44 -17.16
C CYS A 237 -5.77 10.91 -17.59
N ARG A 238 -4.67 11.35 -18.22
CA ARG A 238 -4.49 12.70 -18.74
C ARG A 238 -4.94 12.88 -20.20
N LYS A 239 -4.83 11.84 -21.03
CA LYS A 239 -5.09 11.90 -22.49
C LYS A 239 -6.58 11.74 -22.85
N ARG A 240 -7.40 11.26 -21.92
CA ARG A 240 -8.83 10.95 -22.09
C ARG A 240 -9.69 11.94 -21.30
N LYS A 241 -10.90 12.26 -21.75
CA LYS A 241 -11.85 13.10 -20.99
C LYS A 241 -12.30 12.41 -19.73
N GLU A 242 -12.62 13.12 -18.66
CA GLU A 242 -13.03 12.52 -17.36
C GLU A 242 -14.20 11.55 -17.46
N THR A 243 -15.13 11.80 -18.38
CA THR A 243 -16.29 10.92 -18.64
C THR A 243 -15.93 9.60 -19.33
N GLU A 244 -14.70 9.44 -19.82
CA GLU A 244 -14.25 8.20 -20.45
C GLU A 244 -13.69 7.24 -19.39
N GLU A 245 -14.18 6.01 -19.36
CA GLU A 245 -13.58 4.94 -18.55
C GLU A 245 -12.18 4.59 -19.11
N ILE A 246 -11.25 4.23 -18.21
CA ILE A 246 -9.88 3.89 -18.58
C ILE A 246 -9.56 2.53 -18.00
N VAL A 247 -9.22 1.55 -18.83
CA VAL A 247 -8.76 0.25 -18.35
C VAL A 247 -7.24 0.15 -18.29
N HIS A 248 -6.74 -0.65 -17.35
CA HIS A 248 -5.38 -1.16 -17.40
C HIS A 248 -5.25 -2.15 -18.58
N GLU A 249 -4.47 -1.80 -19.60
CA GLU A 249 -4.23 -2.70 -20.75
C GLU A 249 -2.99 -3.59 -20.58
N VAL A 250 -2.25 -3.41 -19.49
CA VAL A 250 -1.08 -4.24 -19.18
C VAL A 250 -1.30 -4.96 -17.86
N PRO A 251 -0.76 -6.20 -17.71
CA PRO A 251 -0.81 -6.89 -16.43
C PRO A 251 -0.18 -6.06 -15.32
N LEU A 252 -0.89 -5.92 -14.21
CA LEU A 252 -0.43 -5.20 -13.03
C LEU A 252 0.73 -5.94 -12.36
N PRO A 253 1.62 -5.24 -11.61
CA PRO A 253 2.69 -5.89 -10.85
C PRO A 253 2.11 -6.92 -9.87
N GLY A 254 2.59 -8.15 -9.96
CA GLY A 254 2.14 -9.26 -9.12
C GLY A 254 3.30 -10.03 -8.51
N GLY A 255 2.98 -10.89 -7.54
CA GLY A 255 3.97 -11.52 -6.68
C GLY A 255 4.78 -10.46 -5.92
N ARG A 256 4.07 -9.48 -5.36
CA ARG A 256 4.64 -8.31 -4.68
C ARG A 256 5.31 -8.73 -3.37
N VAL A 257 6.48 -8.19 -3.10
CA VAL A 257 7.26 -8.44 -1.87
C VAL A 257 7.84 -7.13 -1.37
N LEU A 258 7.76 -6.90 -0.06
CA LEU A 258 8.49 -5.86 0.63
C LEU A 258 9.88 -6.36 1.02
N VAL A 259 10.93 -5.67 0.58
CA VAL A 259 12.33 -5.99 0.87
C VAL A 259 13.05 -4.75 1.41
N ARG A 260 14.14 -4.95 2.15
CA ARG A 260 15.00 -3.82 2.59
C ARG A 260 15.69 -3.16 1.39
N GLU A 261 16.00 -1.87 1.48
CA GLU A 261 16.65 -1.11 0.38
C GLU A 261 18.00 -1.70 -0.06
N ASP A 262 18.75 -2.32 0.86
CA ASP A 262 20.01 -3.03 0.59
C ASP A 262 19.83 -4.34 -0.20
N PHE A 263 18.59 -4.74 -0.46
CA PHE A 263 18.29 -5.85 -1.37
C PHE A 263 18.71 -5.50 -2.80
N THR A 264 19.65 -6.31 -3.30
CA THR A 264 20.17 -6.23 -4.67
C THR A 264 19.87 -7.52 -5.45
N HIS A 265 19.48 -7.35 -6.70
CA HIS A 265 19.43 -8.39 -7.72
C HIS A 265 20.12 -7.84 -8.97
N ALA A 266 21.40 -8.15 -9.13
CA ALA A 266 22.21 -7.69 -10.26
C ALA A 266 22.03 -8.61 -11.48
N ALA A 267 22.36 -8.12 -12.68
CA ALA A 267 22.37 -8.95 -13.90
C ALA A 267 23.28 -10.19 -13.78
N MET A 268 24.28 -10.16 -12.91
CA MET A 268 25.18 -11.28 -12.59
C MET A 268 24.59 -12.27 -11.57
N ASP A 269 23.44 -11.96 -10.95
CA ASP A 269 22.74 -12.83 -9.97
C ASP A 269 21.89 -13.92 -10.64
N VAL A 270 22.27 -14.36 -11.85
CA VAL A 270 21.55 -15.40 -12.62
C VAL A 270 21.46 -16.73 -11.86
N MET A 271 22.36 -16.97 -10.90
CA MET A 271 22.35 -18.16 -10.03
C MET A 271 21.48 -18.02 -8.78
N LYS A 272 20.97 -16.83 -8.47
CA LYS A 272 20.23 -16.54 -7.23
C LYS A 272 18.87 -17.21 -7.29
N ASP A 273 18.67 -18.17 -6.40
CA ASP A 273 17.43 -18.94 -6.30
C ASP A 273 16.53 -18.29 -5.24
N TYR A 274 15.31 -17.94 -5.64
CA TYR A 274 14.31 -17.40 -4.74
C TYR A 274 13.30 -18.49 -4.40
N GLY A 275 12.85 -18.50 -3.15
CA GLY A 275 11.73 -19.32 -2.70
C GLY A 275 10.85 -18.51 -1.75
N TYR A 276 9.75 -19.06 -1.31
CA TYR A 276 8.96 -18.46 -0.24
C TYR A 276 8.47 -19.52 0.74
N VAL A 277 8.22 -19.11 1.97
CA VAL A 277 7.65 -19.97 3.02
C VAL A 277 6.25 -19.49 3.31
N ARG A 278 5.29 -20.41 3.23
CA ARG A 278 3.93 -20.19 3.67
C ARG A 278 3.87 -20.25 5.18
N THR A 279 3.40 -19.19 5.81
CA THR A 279 3.32 -19.09 7.28
C THR A 279 1.90 -19.29 7.80
N GLY A 280 0.95 -19.67 6.95
CA GLY A 280 -0.41 -20.01 7.39
C GLY A 280 -1.29 -18.80 7.72
N GLY A 281 -1.16 -17.70 6.95
CA GLY A 281 -1.95 -16.46 7.14
C GLY A 281 -1.21 -15.34 7.87
N SER A 282 0.08 -15.53 8.08
CA SER A 282 0.92 -14.78 9.00
C SER A 282 2.03 -13.97 8.34
N GLY A 283 1.85 -13.66 7.05
CA GLY A 283 2.87 -13.06 6.20
C GLY A 283 3.85 -14.11 5.66
N ASN A 284 3.69 -14.46 4.39
CA ASN A 284 4.61 -15.38 3.72
C ASN A 284 5.99 -14.70 3.57
N LEU A 285 7.07 -15.45 3.78
CA LEU A 285 8.43 -14.88 3.76
C LEU A 285 9.12 -15.17 2.43
N LEU A 286 9.80 -14.17 1.86
CA LEU A 286 10.69 -14.35 0.71
C LEU A 286 12.06 -14.83 1.19
N LEU A 287 12.52 -15.93 0.59
CA LEU A 287 13.82 -16.51 0.83
C LEU A 287 14.73 -16.35 -0.38
N SER A 288 16.02 -16.19 -0.14
CA SER A 288 17.03 -16.15 -1.19
C SER A 288 18.30 -16.89 -0.78
N ARG A 289 18.95 -17.53 -1.76
CA ARG A 289 20.31 -18.08 -1.65
C ARG A 289 21.09 -17.80 -2.92
N LYS A 290 22.41 -17.67 -2.84
CA LYS A 290 23.26 -17.36 -3.99
C LYS A 290 23.60 -18.61 -4.81
N HIS A 291 23.89 -19.73 -4.15
CA HIS A 291 24.22 -21.00 -4.77
C HIS A 291 23.34 -22.14 -4.22
N ARG A 292 23.24 -23.26 -4.97
CA ARG A 292 22.36 -24.40 -4.64
C ARG A 292 22.69 -25.09 -3.30
N LEU A 293 23.92 -24.94 -2.81
CA LEU A 293 24.38 -25.49 -1.54
C LEU A 293 24.32 -24.48 -0.38
N ASP A 294 24.06 -23.21 -0.67
CA ASP A 294 23.95 -22.18 0.36
C ASP A 294 22.62 -22.31 1.10
N ASN A 295 22.64 -21.94 2.38
CA ASN A 295 21.44 -21.79 3.18
C ASN A 295 20.57 -20.64 2.65
N TYR A 296 19.25 -20.84 2.69
CA TYR A 296 18.30 -19.77 2.42
C TYR A 296 18.35 -18.74 3.54
N LYS A 297 18.26 -17.46 3.17
CA LYS A 297 18.09 -16.34 4.08
C LYS A 297 16.76 -15.65 3.81
N VAL A 298 16.10 -15.19 4.87
CA VAL A 298 14.93 -14.32 4.75
C VAL A 298 15.40 -12.96 4.23
N VAL A 299 14.79 -12.50 3.14
CA VAL A 299 15.16 -11.24 2.47
C VAL A 299 13.97 -10.30 2.27
N GLY A 300 12.75 -10.75 2.52
CA GLY A 300 11.54 -9.98 2.31
C GLY A 300 10.30 -10.66 2.89
N VAL A 301 9.19 -9.92 2.92
CA VAL A 301 7.86 -10.45 3.23
C VAL A 301 6.98 -10.24 2.00
N CYS A 302 6.29 -11.30 1.61
CA CYS A 302 5.34 -11.30 0.52
C CYS A 302 4.13 -10.45 0.88
N ILE A 303 3.79 -9.51 0.02
CA ILE A 303 2.51 -8.81 0.08
C ILE A 303 1.45 -9.74 -0.48
N ASP A 304 1.64 -10.29 -1.68
CA ASP A 304 0.69 -11.23 -2.27
C ASP A 304 0.84 -12.62 -1.63
N GLU A 305 -0.28 -13.32 -1.42
CA GLU A 305 -0.32 -14.68 -0.90
C GLU A 305 0.40 -15.67 -1.82
N TYR A 306 0.22 -15.48 -3.13
CA TYR A 306 0.77 -16.37 -4.14
C TYR A 306 1.81 -15.67 -5.03
N ILE A 307 2.99 -16.28 -5.13
CA ILE A 307 3.99 -15.96 -6.13
C ILE A 307 4.20 -17.20 -7.02
N PRO A 308 4.07 -17.06 -8.36
CA PRO A 308 4.29 -18.18 -9.28
C PRO A 308 5.66 -18.84 -9.08
N HIS A 309 5.69 -20.16 -9.06
CA HIS A 309 6.89 -20.95 -8.76
C HIS A 309 6.94 -22.20 -9.65
N LYS A 310 8.16 -22.70 -9.91
CA LYS A 310 8.38 -23.77 -10.91
C LYS A 310 7.91 -25.18 -10.48
N ASN A 311 7.76 -25.46 -9.18
CA ASN A 311 7.36 -26.78 -8.67
C ASN A 311 6.51 -26.65 -7.39
N GLU A 312 5.27 -27.16 -7.41
CA GLU A 312 4.26 -26.91 -6.36
C GLU A 312 4.47 -27.62 -5.01
N ASN A 313 5.37 -28.62 -4.93
CA ASN A 313 5.40 -29.59 -3.81
C ASN A 313 6.73 -29.67 -3.04
N GLN A 314 7.46 -28.57 -2.80
CA GLN A 314 8.73 -28.64 -2.03
C GLN A 314 8.73 -27.86 -0.72
N LEU A 315 8.85 -28.59 0.39
CA LEU A 315 9.13 -28.08 1.73
C LEU A 315 10.53 -27.43 1.78
N VAL A 316 10.60 -26.17 2.21
CA VAL A 316 11.88 -25.46 2.42
C VAL A 316 12.34 -25.68 3.86
N LYS A 317 13.55 -26.21 4.06
CA LYS A 317 14.23 -26.17 5.37
C LYS A 317 14.89 -24.81 5.53
N ILE A 318 14.41 -24.04 6.51
CA ILE A 318 15.06 -22.81 6.98
C ILE A 318 16.16 -23.25 7.97
N GLY A 319 17.37 -22.71 7.81
CA GLY A 319 18.49 -22.91 8.72
C GLY A 319 18.72 -21.71 9.61
#